data_AF-A0A9E5EKM5-F1
#
_entry.id   AF-A0A9E5EKM5-F1
#
_cell.length_a   1.000
_cell.length_b   1.000
_cell.length_c   1.000
_cell.angle_alpha   90.00
_cell.angle_beta   90.00
_cell.angle_gamma   90.00
#
_symmetry.space_group_name_H-M   'P 1'
#
loop_
_entity.id
_entity.type
_entity.pdbx_description
1 polymer ?
#
loop_
_entity_poly.entity_id
_entity_poly.type
_entity_poly.pdbx_seq_one_letter_code
_entity_poly.pdbx_strand_id
1 'polypeptide(L)'
;MISRPHHHHHLGMHATRLAEDLQREIWGFAQAVMDAEGDHCATNRMTYWKSRLAVSIEHAKSRGMAPEELAHQSELSLNRSQGNRYPTSQSLFQIESYLRQQGVPACLKAGLHSPVNFSSRKS
;
A
#
# COMPACT_ATOMS: atom_id res chain seq x y z
N MET A 1 48.47 -14.70 -5.87
CA MET A 1 47.36 -14.31 -6.78
C MET A 1 46.42 -13.41 -6.00
N ILE A 2 46.13 -12.22 -6.53
CA ILE A 2 45.35 -11.18 -5.87
C ILE A 2 43.86 -11.54 -6.00
N SER A 3 43.18 -11.75 -4.88
CA SER A 3 41.73 -11.90 -4.84
C SER A 3 41.08 -10.58 -5.23
N ARG A 4 40.43 -10.50 -6.40
CA ARG A 4 39.51 -9.41 -6.74
C ARG A 4 38.27 -9.56 -5.85
N PRO A 5 37.93 -8.59 -4.99
CA PRO A 5 36.61 -8.57 -4.39
C PRO A 5 35.64 -8.21 -5.51
N HIS A 6 34.89 -9.21 -5.99
CA HIS A 6 33.71 -8.95 -6.81
C HIS A 6 32.78 -8.05 -6.01
N HIS A 7 32.52 -6.85 -6.53
CA HIS A 7 31.46 -5.94 -6.12
C HIS A 7 30.13 -6.70 -6.06
N HIS A 8 29.81 -7.26 -4.90
CA HIS A 8 28.53 -7.91 -4.64
C HIS A 8 27.54 -6.82 -4.19
N HIS A 9 26.92 -6.20 -5.20
CA HIS A 9 25.55 -5.71 -5.22
C HIS A 9 24.95 -5.20 -3.89
N HIS A 10 25.09 -3.90 -3.65
CA HIS A 10 24.24 -3.11 -2.73
C HIS A 10 22.83 -2.81 -3.31
N LEU A 11 22.38 -3.58 -4.31
CA LEU A 11 21.12 -3.34 -5.04
C LEU A 11 19.87 -3.77 -4.26
N GLY A 12 20.02 -4.59 -3.20
CA GLY A 12 18.87 -5.08 -2.41
C GLY A 12 18.35 -4.11 -1.35
N MET A 13 19.23 -3.38 -0.66
CA MET A 13 18.86 -2.56 0.51
C MET A 13 18.07 -1.29 0.14
N HIS A 14 18.34 -0.71 -1.03
CA HIS A 14 17.64 0.49 -1.50
C HIS A 14 16.26 0.16 -2.08
N ALA A 15 16.13 -1.00 -2.74
CA ALA A 15 14.85 -1.47 -3.27
C ALA A 15 13.89 -1.85 -2.13
N THR A 16 14.38 -2.51 -1.07
CA THR A 16 13.57 -2.84 0.11
C THR A 16 13.11 -1.60 0.84
N ARG A 17 13.98 -0.61 1.06
CA ARG A 17 13.60 0.64 1.72
C ARG A 17 12.58 1.45 0.92
N LEU A 18 12.75 1.55 -0.39
CA LEU A 18 11.80 2.22 -1.27
C LEU A 18 10.43 1.53 -1.25
N ALA A 19 10.41 0.20 -1.24
CA ALA A 19 9.17 -0.57 -1.11
C ALA A 19 8.52 -0.34 0.26
N GLU A 20 9.26 -0.39 1.36
CA GLU A 20 8.75 -0.12 2.71
C GLU A 20 8.16 1.29 2.85
N ASP A 21 8.87 2.30 2.36
CA ASP A 21 8.39 3.68 2.35
C ASP A 21 7.09 3.79 1.55
N LEU A 22 7.04 3.18 0.36
CA LEU A 22 5.83 3.15 -0.46
C LEU A 22 4.67 2.44 0.25
N GLN A 23 4.91 1.28 0.87
CA GLN A 23 3.89 0.52 1.59
C GLN A 23 3.28 1.34 2.73
N ARG A 24 4.12 2.08 3.46
CA ARG A 24 3.67 3.00 4.52
C ARG A 24 2.77 4.10 3.98
N GLU A 25 3.09 4.68 2.83
CA GLU A 25 2.30 5.74 2.21
C GLU A 25 0.96 5.22 1.67
N ILE A 26 0.96 4.02 1.09
CA ILE A 26 -0.26 3.33 0.63
C ILE A 26 -1.18 3.05 1.81
N TRP A 27 -0.64 2.55 2.92
CA TRP A 27 -1.41 2.31 4.13
C TRP A 27 -1.98 3.61 4.73
N GLY A 28 -1.17 4.68 4.80
CA GLY A 28 -1.62 5.98 5.29
C GLY A 28 -2.78 6.56 4.46
N PHE A 29 -2.72 6.41 3.14
CA PHE A 29 -3.82 6.78 2.26
C PHE A 29 -5.06 5.90 2.48
N ALA A 30 -4.90 4.59 2.64
CA ALA A 30 -6.02 3.70 2.92
C ALA A 30 -6.72 4.03 4.24
N GLN A 31 -5.96 4.34 5.29
CA GLN A 31 -6.53 4.85 6.55
C GLN A 31 -7.27 6.16 6.34
N ALA A 32 -6.75 7.07 5.52
CA ALA A 32 -7.41 8.33 5.18
C ALA A 32 -8.76 8.13 4.49
N VAL A 33 -8.85 7.18 3.55
CA VAL A 33 -10.09 6.80 2.88
C VAL A 33 -11.09 6.18 3.86
N MET A 34 -10.65 5.22 4.69
CA MET A 34 -11.51 4.57 5.68
C MET A 34 -12.09 5.55 6.70
N ASP A 35 -11.30 6.52 7.16
CA ASP A 35 -11.81 7.50 8.12
C ASP A 35 -12.73 8.54 7.45
N ALA A 36 -12.54 8.83 6.15
CA ALA A 36 -13.45 9.69 5.40
C ALA A 36 -14.83 9.04 5.15
N GLU A 37 -14.91 7.70 5.12
CA GLU A 37 -16.19 6.98 5.11
C GLU A 37 -16.93 7.11 6.46
N GLY A 38 -16.20 7.19 7.58
CA GLY A 38 -16.77 7.27 8.93
C GLY A 38 -17.03 8.69 9.44
N ASP A 39 -16.28 9.68 8.96
CA ASP A 39 -16.37 11.09 9.36
C ASP A 39 -16.12 12.00 8.14
N HIS A 40 -17.16 12.74 7.74
CA HIS A 40 -17.13 13.64 6.58
C HIS A 40 -16.09 14.78 6.74
N CYS A 41 -15.56 15.02 7.94
CA CYS A 41 -14.51 16.02 8.19
C CYS A 41 -13.09 15.54 7.82
N ALA A 42 -12.88 14.26 7.45
CA ALA A 42 -11.55 13.72 7.15
C ALA A 42 -11.04 14.04 5.72
N THR A 43 -11.76 14.86 4.93
CA THR A 43 -11.38 15.23 3.56
C THR A 43 -9.99 15.85 3.46
N ASN A 44 -9.61 16.71 4.40
CA ASN A 44 -8.28 17.33 4.41
C ASN A 44 -7.16 16.30 4.58
N ARG A 45 -7.40 15.29 5.42
CA ARG A 45 -6.45 14.20 5.66
C ARG A 45 -6.33 13.30 4.43
N MET A 46 -7.46 13.02 3.77
CA MET A 46 -7.47 12.28 2.50
C MET A 46 -6.68 13.02 1.41
N THR A 47 -6.87 14.33 1.25
CA THR A 47 -6.13 15.14 0.28
C THR A 47 -4.63 15.17 0.57
N TYR A 48 -4.24 15.29 1.84
CA TYR A 48 -2.84 15.22 2.26
C TYR A 48 -2.19 13.89 1.85
N TRP A 49 -2.80 12.76 2.22
CA TRP A 49 -2.26 11.44 1.90
C TRP A 49 -2.29 11.13 0.41
N LYS A 50 -3.31 11.61 -0.32
CA LYS A 50 -3.37 11.50 -1.77
C LYS A 50 -2.16 12.17 -2.42
N SER A 51 -1.88 13.41 -2.04
CA SER A 51 -0.74 14.18 -2.58
C SER A 51 0.60 13.53 -2.21
N ARG A 52 0.73 13.05 -0.97
CA ARG A 52 1.94 12.38 -0.51
C ARG A 52 2.19 11.05 -1.23
N LEU A 53 1.14 10.26 -1.47
CA LEU A 53 1.22 9.02 -2.22
C LEU A 53 1.57 9.25 -3.70
N ALA A 54 1.06 10.33 -4.34
CA ALA A 54 1.48 10.69 -5.71
C ALA A 54 2.98 10.89 -5.80
N VAL A 55 3.55 11.70 -4.89
CA VAL A 55 4.99 11.98 -4.86
C VAL A 55 5.79 10.70 -4.66
N SER A 56 5.35 9.79 -3.77
CA SER A 56 6.03 8.52 -3.54
C SER A 56 5.98 7.58 -4.74
N ILE A 57 4.85 7.53 -5.46
CA ILE A 57 4.71 6.76 -6.70
C ILE A 57 5.64 7.31 -7.78
N GLU A 58 5.66 8.62 -7.99
CA GLU A 58 6.57 9.27 -8.94
C GLU A 58 8.03 9.04 -8.57
N HIS A 59 8.35 9.14 -7.28
CA HIS A 59 9.70 8.86 -6.80
C HIS A 59 10.09 7.41 -7.08
N ALA A 60 9.24 6.44 -6.76
CA ALA A 60 9.51 5.03 -7.02
C ALA A 60 9.72 4.75 -8.52
N LYS A 61 8.89 5.34 -9.40
CA LYS A 61 9.07 5.25 -10.85
C LYS A 61 10.40 5.85 -11.31
N SER A 62 10.78 7.01 -10.78
CA SER A 62 12.07 7.66 -11.08
C SER A 62 13.29 6.82 -10.69
N ARG A 63 13.12 5.91 -9.72
CA ARG A 63 14.12 4.94 -9.26
C ARG A 63 14.10 3.62 -10.04
N GLY A 64 13.23 3.50 -11.05
CA GLY A 64 13.12 2.32 -11.91
C GLY A 64 12.16 1.25 -11.40
N MET A 65 11.31 1.55 -10.42
CA MET A 65 10.26 0.61 -9.99
C MET A 65 9.19 0.51 -11.08
N ALA A 66 8.94 -0.71 -11.55
CA ALA A 66 7.93 -0.98 -12.57
C ALA A 66 6.51 -0.73 -12.02
N PRO A 67 5.56 -0.29 -12.86
CA PRO A 67 4.15 -0.14 -12.47
C PRO A 67 3.54 -1.41 -11.85
N GLU A 68 3.92 -2.58 -12.35
CA GLU A 68 3.48 -3.88 -11.84
C GLU A 68 4.02 -4.14 -10.42
N GLU A 69 5.25 -3.73 -10.15
CA GLU A 69 5.84 -3.80 -8.81
C GLU A 69 5.12 -2.84 -7.85
N LEU A 70 4.79 -1.62 -8.29
CA LEU A 70 3.97 -0.68 -7.51
C LEU A 70 2.59 -1.28 -7.17
N ALA A 71 1.96 -1.96 -8.13
CA ALA A 71 0.69 -2.65 -7.92
C ALA A 71 0.85 -3.78 -6.90
N HIS A 72 1.91 -4.58 -7.01
CA HIS A 72 2.21 -5.65 -6.05
C HIS A 72 2.44 -5.12 -4.63
N GLN A 73 3.21 -4.05 -4.47
CA GLN A 73 3.42 -3.40 -3.17
C GLN A 73 2.10 -2.85 -2.60
N SER A 74 1.18 -2.39 -3.45
CA SER A 74 -0.16 -1.95 -3.04
C SER A 74 -1.00 -3.10 -2.51
N GLU A 75 -1.00 -4.24 -3.20
CA GLU A 75 -1.69 -5.45 -2.75
C GLU A 75 -1.12 -5.95 -1.42
N LEU A 76 0.21 -6.00 -1.28
CA LEU A 76 0.87 -6.43 -0.04
C LEU A 76 0.48 -5.54 1.15
N SER A 77 0.47 -4.23 0.96
CA SER A 77 0.15 -3.25 2.01
C SER A 77 -1.29 -3.35 2.49
N LEU A 78 -2.23 -3.61 1.57
CA LEU A 78 -3.66 -3.57 1.86
C LEU A 78 -4.22 -4.94 2.26
N ASN A 79 -3.54 -6.03 1.89
CA ASN A 79 -3.87 -7.38 2.33
C ASN A 79 -3.25 -7.75 3.69
N ARG A 80 -2.11 -7.16 4.07
CA ARG A 80 -1.54 -7.32 5.41
C ARG A 80 -2.17 -6.31 6.38
N SER A 81 -3.25 -6.68 7.08
CA SER A 81 -3.75 -5.81 8.16
C SER A 81 -2.72 -5.72 9.28
N GLN A 82 -2.19 -4.53 9.52
CA GLN A 82 -1.67 -4.19 10.83
C GLN A 82 -2.84 -3.69 11.69
N GLY A 83 -3.44 -4.59 12.48
CA GLY A 83 -4.42 -4.22 13.51
C GLY A 83 -5.85 -4.03 13.01
N ASN A 84 -6.61 -5.12 12.89
CA ASN A 84 -8.08 -5.22 12.95
C ASN A 84 -9.00 -4.40 12.01
N ARG A 85 -8.52 -3.43 11.23
CA ARG A 85 -9.33 -2.74 10.23
C ARG A 85 -8.81 -3.01 8.82
N TYR A 86 -9.60 -3.71 8.04
CA TYR A 86 -9.38 -3.87 6.61
C TYR A 86 -10.20 -2.80 5.87
N PRO A 87 -9.67 -2.25 4.76
CA PRO A 87 -10.46 -1.38 3.89
C PRO A 87 -11.71 -2.11 3.41
N THR A 88 -12.85 -1.41 3.41
CA THR A 88 -14.10 -1.93 2.86
C THR A 88 -13.97 -2.12 1.35
N SER A 89 -14.90 -2.86 0.72
CA SER A 89 -14.91 -2.96 -0.75
C SER A 89 -15.03 -1.59 -1.44
N GLN A 90 -15.76 -0.65 -0.82
CA GLN A 90 -15.87 0.72 -1.29
C GLN A 90 -14.54 1.48 -1.14
N SER A 91 -13.86 1.35 0.00
CA SER A 91 -12.54 1.95 0.20
C SER A 91 -11.52 1.42 -0.80
N LEU A 92 -11.48 0.10 -1.01
CA LEU A 92 -10.59 -0.54 -1.97
C LEU A 92 -10.84 -0.05 -3.39
N PHE A 93 -12.10 0.12 -3.79
CA PHE A 93 -12.43 0.69 -5.10
C PHE A 93 -11.91 2.12 -5.27
N GLN A 94 -12.05 2.97 -4.24
CA GLN A 94 -11.51 4.33 -4.27
C GLN A 94 -9.98 4.35 -4.35
N ILE A 95 -9.31 3.48 -3.58
CA ILE A 95 -7.86 3.36 -3.58
C ILE A 95 -7.36 2.85 -4.94
N GLU A 96 -7.99 1.81 -5.48
CA GLU A 96 -7.66 1.24 -6.80
C GLU A 96 -7.85 2.26 -7.91
N SER A 97 -8.98 2.99 -7.90
CA SER A 97 -9.26 4.05 -8.88
C SER A 97 -8.15 5.09 -8.86
N TYR A 98 -7.70 5.50 -7.68
CA TYR A 98 -6.61 6.46 -7.55
C TYR A 98 -5.28 5.91 -8.07
N LEU A 99 -4.90 4.69 -7.69
CA LEU A 99 -3.65 4.06 -8.16
C LEU A 99 -3.63 3.95 -9.68
N ARG A 100 -4.76 3.59 -10.30
CA ARG A 100 -4.90 3.54 -11.77
C ARG A 100 -4.78 4.90 -12.43
N GLN A 101 -5.32 5.97 -11.82
CA GLN A 101 -5.10 7.34 -12.30
C GLN A 101 -3.61 7.73 -12.25
N GLN A 102 -2.86 7.18 -11.30
CA GLN A 102 -1.41 7.34 -11.22
C GLN A 102 -0.65 6.38 -12.17
N GLY A 103 -1.31 5.65 -13.06
CA GLY A 103 -0.69 4.70 -13.97
C GLY A 103 -0.15 3.43 -13.30
N VAL A 104 -0.66 3.08 -12.12
CA VAL A 104 -0.37 1.81 -11.44
C VAL A 104 -1.51 0.83 -11.75
N PRO A 105 -1.25 -0.32 -12.39
CA PRO A 105 -2.27 -1.31 -12.76
C PRO A 105 -2.73 -2.15 -11.56
N ALA A 106 -3.18 -1.49 -10.49
CA ALA A 106 -3.65 -2.16 -9.27
C ALA A 106 -4.94 -2.96 -9.52
N CYS A 107 -5.03 -4.12 -8.86
CA CYS A 107 -6.21 -4.99 -8.81
C CYS A 107 -6.45 -5.41 -7.35
N LEU A 108 -7.10 -4.53 -6.59
CA LEU A 108 -7.29 -4.70 -5.17
C LEU A 108 -8.52 -5.56 -4.92
N LYS A 109 -8.30 -6.76 -4.40
CA LYS A 109 -9.39 -7.66 -4.01
C LYS A 109 -9.72 -7.40 -2.55
N ALA A 110 -11.01 -7.21 -2.24
CA ALA A 110 -11.47 -7.35 -0.87
C ALA A 110 -11.10 -8.76 -0.41
N GLY A 111 -10.27 -8.86 0.62
CA GLY A 111 -9.91 -10.15 1.19
C GLY A 111 -11.17 -10.96 1.44
N LEU A 112 -11.28 -12.14 0.83
CA LEU A 112 -12.24 -13.18 1.17
C LEU A 112 -11.90 -13.72 2.57
N HIS A 113 -12.01 -12.89 3.59
CA HIS A 113 -11.98 -13.34 4.97
C HIS A 113 -13.43 -13.52 5.40
N SER A 114 -13.87 -14.78 5.30
CA SER A 114 -15.04 -15.30 5.99
C SER A 114 -15.04 -14.75 7.42
N PRO A 115 -16.15 -14.19 7.93
CA PRO A 115 -16.21 -13.78 9.33
C PRO A 115 -15.88 -15.02 10.15
N VAL A 116 -14.72 -15.01 10.84
CA VAL A 116 -14.43 -15.98 11.88
C VAL A 116 -15.48 -15.73 12.94
N ASN A 117 -16.54 -16.51 12.86
CA ASN A 117 -17.67 -16.48 13.76
C ASN A 117 -17.12 -16.89 15.11
N PHE A 118 -16.78 -15.91 15.95
CA PHE A 118 -16.47 -16.14 17.36
C PHE A 118 -17.81 -16.46 18.05
N SER A 119 -18.36 -17.63 17.72
CA SER A 119 -19.48 -18.22 18.43
C SER A 119 -19.00 -18.53 19.84
N SER A 120 -19.33 -17.63 20.75
CA SER A 120 -19.56 -17.83 22.18
C SER A 120 -19.33 -19.26 22.67
N ARG A 121 -18.14 -19.55 23.20
CA ARG A 121 -18.04 -20.53 24.29
C ARG A 121 -18.57 -19.84 25.54
N LYS A 122 -19.89 -19.90 25.74
CA LYS A 122 -20.44 -19.82 27.09
C LYS A 122 -20.19 -21.17 27.76
N SER A 123 -19.66 -21.05 28.97
CA SER A 123 -19.30 -22.11 29.90
C SER A 123 -20.48 -22.94 30.36
#